data_AF-A0A3V5NV22-F1
#
_entry.id   AF-A0A3V5NV22-F1
#
_cell.length_a   1.000
_cell.length_b   1.000
_cell.length_c   1.000
_cell.angle_alpha   90.00
_cell.angle_beta   90.00
_cell.angle_gamma   90.00
#
_symmetry.space_group_name_H-M   'P 1'
#
loop_
_entity.id
_entity.type
_entity.pdbx_description
1 polymer ?
#
loop_
_entity_poly.entity_id
_entity_poly.type
_entity_poly.pdbx_seq_one_letter_code
_entity_poly.pdbx_strand_id
1 'polypeptide(L)'
;MLLSPEEIKSQLRLDEDYADEDKFLELLGRAVQARTENFLNRRLYTAEAGGPADDPEGLILSDDIRMGMLLLVTHFYENRSTVTEVEKVELPMSFNWLVGPYRYIPL
;
A
#
# COMPACT_ATOMS: atom_id res chain seq x y z
N MET A 1 2.38 4.36 9.89
CA MET A 1 1.81 4.22 8.54
C MET A 1 2.78 4.90 7.60
N LEU A 2 3.16 4.26 6.50
CA LEU A 2 4.16 4.82 5.58
C LEU A 2 3.59 5.82 4.57
N LEU A 3 2.33 5.64 4.17
CA LEU A 3 1.60 6.65 3.41
C LEU A 3 1.06 7.69 4.38
N SER A 4 1.11 8.96 3.99
CA SER A 4 0.44 10.03 4.73
C SER A 4 -1.07 10.07 4.41
N PRO A 5 -1.91 10.58 5.33
CA PRO A 5 -3.32 10.83 5.04
C PRO A 5 -3.54 11.72 3.81
N GLU A 6 -2.69 12.73 3.62
CA GLU A 6 -2.75 13.68 2.49
C GLU A 6 -2.51 12.97 1.15
N GLU A 7 -1.52 12.07 1.08
CA GLU A 7 -1.27 11.25 -0.11
C GLU A 7 -2.46 10.34 -0.44
N ILE A 8 -3.07 9.73 0.60
CA ILE A 8 -4.25 8.88 0.43
C ILE A 8 -5.44 9.69 -0.08
N LYS A 9 -5.72 10.86 0.51
CA LYS A 9 -6.81 11.76 0.06
C LYS A 9 -6.60 12.21 -1.37
N SER A 10 -5.37 12.63 -1.72
CA SER A 10 -5.01 13.03 -3.08
C SER A 10 -5.25 11.90 -4.09
N GLN A 11 -4.80 10.67 -3.78
CA GLN A 11 -5.01 9.49 -4.62
C GLN A 11 -6.49 9.17 -4.83
N LEU A 12 -7.32 9.34 -3.79
CA LEU A 12 -8.76 9.11 -3.81
C LEU A 12 -9.57 10.29 -4.34
N ARG A 13 -8.90 11.41 -4.70
CA ARG A 13 -9.52 12.66 -5.15
C ARG A 13 -10.50 13.24 -4.12
N LEU A 14 -10.14 13.13 -2.84
CA LEU A 14 -10.84 13.77 -1.72
C LEU A 14 -10.21 15.13 -1.44
N ASP A 15 -11.01 16.07 -0.95
CA ASP A 15 -10.52 17.37 -0.50
C ASP A 15 -9.61 17.21 0.74
N GLU A 16 -8.61 18.08 0.89
CA GLU A 16 -7.64 17.97 2.00
C GLU A 16 -8.29 18.11 3.39
N ASP A 17 -9.34 18.94 3.50
CA ASP A 17 -10.11 19.20 4.72
C ASP A 17 -11.23 18.18 4.97
N TYR A 18 -11.41 17.20 4.07
CA TYR A 18 -12.38 16.12 4.25
C TYR A 18 -11.96 15.19 5.40
N ALA A 19 -12.67 15.24 6.52
CA ALA A 19 -12.30 14.52 7.75
C ALA A 19 -13.26 13.37 8.14
N ASP A 20 -14.42 13.24 7.47
CA ASP A 20 -15.47 12.29 7.84
C ASP A 20 -14.98 10.82 7.84
N GLU A 21 -14.04 10.51 6.95
CA GLU A 21 -13.50 9.16 6.77
C GLU A 21 -12.07 8.97 7.28
N ASP A 22 -11.48 9.92 8.01
CA ASP A 22 -10.06 9.86 8.43
C ASP A 22 -9.69 8.52 9.09
N LYS A 23 -10.54 8.01 10.00
CA LYS A 23 -10.33 6.71 10.66
C LYS A 23 -10.31 5.54 9.68
N PHE A 24 -11.11 5.62 8.63
CA PHE A 24 -11.17 4.60 7.58
C PHE A 24 -9.96 4.71 6.65
N LEU A 25 -9.53 5.92 6.29
CA LEU A 25 -8.33 6.15 5.49
C LEU A 25 -7.06 5.69 6.22
N GLU A 26 -6.96 5.95 7.53
CA GLU A 26 -5.89 5.42 8.38
C GLU A 26 -5.89 3.89 8.48
N LEU A 27 -7.08 3.27 8.50
CA LEU A 27 -7.21 1.82 8.45
C LEU A 27 -6.70 1.28 7.11
N LEU A 28 -7.12 1.88 5.99
CA LEU A 28 -6.69 1.50 4.65
C LEU A 28 -5.17 1.64 4.50
N GLY A 29 -4.59 2.76 4.90
CA GLY A 29 -3.15 2.99 4.80
C GLY A 29 -2.33 1.96 5.59
N ARG A 30 -2.79 1.57 6.78
CA ARG A 30 -2.18 0.46 7.55
C ARG A 30 -2.38 -0.91 6.89
N ALA A 31 -3.57 -1.18 6.34
CA ALA A 31 -3.90 -2.44 5.70
C ALA A 31 -3.07 -2.67 4.43
N VAL A 32 -2.91 -1.64 3.58
CA VAL A 32 -2.10 -1.76 2.36
C VAL A 32 -0.62 -1.92 2.70
N GLN A 33 -0.11 -1.25 3.73
CA GLN A 33 1.26 -1.45 4.20
C GLN A 33 1.46 -2.90 4.63
N ALA A 34 0.60 -3.42 5.51
CA ALA A 34 0.70 -4.80 5.98
C ALA A 34 0.56 -5.80 4.82
N ARG A 35 -0.33 -5.55 3.86
CA ARG A 35 -0.49 -6.41 2.68
C ARG A 35 0.77 -6.42 1.82
N THR A 36 1.37 -5.26 1.59
CA THR A 36 2.59 -5.11 0.78
C THR A 36 3.79 -5.74 1.46
N GLU A 37 4.00 -5.53 2.77
CA GLU A 37 5.07 -6.18 3.53
C GLU A 37 4.94 -7.72 3.50
N ASN A 38 3.72 -8.23 3.69
CA ASN A 38 3.45 -9.67 3.59
C ASN A 38 3.68 -10.22 2.17
N PHE A 39 3.31 -9.46 1.14
CA PHE A 39 3.55 -9.85 -0.25
C PHE A 39 5.04 -9.87 -0.57
N LEU A 40 5.77 -8.85 -0.14
CA LEU A 40 7.21 -8.71 -0.36
C LEU A 40 8.03 -9.70 0.48
N ASN A 41 7.47 -10.22 1.58
CA ASN A 41 8.21 -10.96 2.59
C ASN A 41 9.36 -10.13 3.20
N ARG A 42 9.11 -8.82 3.37
CA ARG A 42 10.10 -7.81 3.84
C ARG A 42 9.38 -6.71 4.60
N ARG A 43 10.05 -6.06 5.55
CA ARG A 43 9.55 -4.83 6.19
C ARG A 43 9.88 -3.61 5.35
N LEU A 44 9.00 -2.62 5.39
CA LEU A 44 9.17 -1.35 4.67
C LEU A 44 9.52 -0.22 5.64
N TYR A 45 10.42 0.65 5.22
CA TYR A 45 10.92 1.79 6.00
C TYR A 45 10.92 3.07 5.17
N THR A 46 10.83 4.22 5.84
CA THR A 46 11.02 5.50 5.15
C THR A 46 12.51 5.73 4.87
N ALA A 47 12.82 6.59 3.89
CA ALA A 47 14.21 6.91 3.54
C ALA A 47 14.97 7.53 4.72
N GLU A 48 14.28 8.32 5.55
CA GLU A 48 14.84 8.99 6.73
C GLU A 48 15.14 7.98 7.85
N ALA A 49 14.32 6.93 7.98
CA ALA A 49 14.48 5.91 9.01
C ALA A 49 15.62 4.94 8.71
N GLY A 50 16.04 4.80 7.45
CA GLY A 50 17.23 4.03 7.04
C GLY A 50 17.18 2.52 7.26
N GLY A 51 16.10 1.98 7.84
CA GLY A 51 16.01 0.58 8.26
C GLY A 51 16.83 0.30 9.54
N PRO A 52 16.35 -0.55 10.46
CA PRO A 52 17.14 -1.00 11.61
C PRO A 52 18.36 -1.82 11.16
N ALA A 53 19.49 -1.69 11.86
CA ALA A 53 20.70 -2.45 11.56
C ALA A 53 20.52 -3.97 11.74
N ASP A 54 19.50 -4.39 12.50
CA ASP A 54 19.11 -5.78 12.76
C ASP A 54 18.10 -6.34 11.76
N ASP A 55 17.64 -5.56 10.77
CA ASP A 55 16.81 -6.04 9.65
C ASP A 55 17.55 -5.93 8.31
N PRO A 56 18.45 -6.87 7.98
CA PRO A 56 19.23 -6.83 6.74
C PRO A 56 18.36 -7.01 5.48
N GLU A 57 17.17 -7.59 5.63
CA GLU A 57 16.20 -7.76 4.55
C GLU A 57 15.18 -6.61 4.50
N GLY A 58 15.31 -5.61 5.36
CA GLY A 58 14.50 -4.40 5.31
C GLY A 58 14.59 -3.69 3.96
N LEU A 59 13.50 -3.05 3.55
CA LEU A 59 13.43 -2.33 2.28
C LEU A 59 12.99 -0.89 2.49
N ILE A 60 13.75 0.05 1.92
CA ILE A 60 13.32 1.45 1.85
C ILE A 60 12.17 1.56 0.85
N LEU A 61 11.11 2.26 1.25
CA LEU A 61 9.95 2.51 0.41
C LEU A 61 10.34 3.34 -0.82
N SER A 62 10.50 2.67 -1.97
CA SER A 62 10.69 3.32 -3.27
C SER A 62 9.35 3.85 -3.82
N ASP A 63 9.43 4.73 -4.82
CA ASP A 63 8.26 5.32 -5.46
C ASP A 63 7.37 4.26 -6.13
N ASP A 64 7.94 3.19 -6.70
CA ASP A 64 7.17 2.08 -7.28
C ASP A 64 6.30 1.39 -6.24
N ILE A 65 6.87 1.11 -5.07
CA ILE A 65 6.17 0.44 -3.97
C ILE A 65 5.13 1.37 -3.37
N ARG A 66 5.47 2.66 -3.22
CA ARG A 66 4.53 3.70 -2.78
C ARG A 66 3.33 3.79 -3.71
N MET A 67 3.56 3.86 -5.02
CA MET A 67 2.50 3.88 -6.03
C MET A 67 1.67 2.59 -6.02
N GLY A 68 2.31 1.43 -5.88
CA GLY A 68 1.62 0.16 -5.71
C GLY A 68 0.68 0.17 -4.51
N MET A 69 1.13 0.66 -3.35
CA MET A 69 0.30 0.80 -2.15
C MET A 69 -0.88 1.75 -2.38
N LEU A 70 -0.68 2.90 -3.04
CA LEU A 70 -1.74 3.85 -3.39
C LEU A 70 -2.81 3.24 -4.31
N LEU A 71 -2.40 2.43 -5.28
CA LEU A 71 -3.34 1.69 -6.14
C LEU A 71 -4.17 0.65 -5.36
N LEU A 72 -3.57 -0.01 -4.37
CA LEU A 72 -4.32 -0.89 -3.45
C LEU A 72 -5.30 -0.10 -2.59
N VAL A 73 -4.94 1.12 -2.15
CA VAL A 73 -5.85 1.99 -1.40
C VAL A 73 -7.10 2.29 -2.24
N THR A 74 -6.93 2.73 -3.48
CA THR A 74 -8.04 2.97 -4.41
C THR A 74 -8.91 1.71 -4.55
N HIS A 75 -8.29 0.55 -4.78
CA HIS A 75 -9.00 -0.70 -4.93
C HIS A 75 -9.87 -1.03 -3.71
N PHE A 76 -9.33 -0.97 -2.49
CA PHE A 76 -10.08 -1.28 -1.27
C PHE A 76 -11.13 -0.22 -0.91
N TYR A 77 -10.88 1.04 -1.26
CA TYR A 77 -11.83 2.12 -1.03
C TYR A 77 -13.08 1.96 -1.91
N GLU A 78 -12.88 1.66 -3.20
CA GLU A 78 -13.97 1.54 -4.18
C GLU A 78 -14.71 0.19 -4.06
N ASN A 79 -14.02 -0.89 -3.68
CA ASN A 79 -14.57 -2.24 -3.66
C ASN A 79 -14.81 -2.74 -2.23
N ARG A 80 -16.01 -2.45 -1.69
CA ARG A 80 -16.38 -2.77 -0.29
C ARG A 80 -16.94 -4.18 -0.07
N SER A 81 -17.02 -4.99 -1.12
CA SER A 81 -17.52 -6.37 -1.07
C SER A 81 -16.70 -7.26 -2.00
N THR A 82 -16.57 -8.54 -1.64
CA THR A 82 -15.86 -9.54 -2.45
C THR A 82 -16.63 -9.96 -3.72
N VAL A 83 -17.87 -9.48 -3.91
CA VAL A 83 -18.75 -9.89 -5.01
C VAL A 83 -19.30 -8.65 -5.73
N THR A 84 -18.67 -8.28 -6.82
CA THR A 84 -19.31 -7.54 -7.93
C THR A 84 -19.68 -8.57 -9.00
N GLU A 85 -20.84 -8.46 -9.65
CA GLU A 85 -21.25 -9.43 -10.70
C GLU A 85 -20.28 -9.44 -11.90
N VAL A 86 -19.47 -8.40 -12.03
CA VAL A 86 -18.48 -8.22 -13.07
C VAL A 86 -17.11 -8.53 -12.48
N GLU A 87 -16.60 -9.69 -12.90
CA GLU A 87 -15.21 -10.17 -12.85
C GLU A 87 -14.46 -10.14 -11.51
N LYS A 88 -13.96 -11.32 -11.13
CA LYS A 88 -12.95 -11.50 -10.08
C LYS A 88 -11.65 -10.83 -10.55
N VAL A 89 -11.50 -9.52 -10.35
CA VAL A 89 -10.22 -8.87 -10.57
C VAL A 89 -9.31 -9.34 -9.44
N GLU A 90 -8.40 -10.27 -9.75
CA GLU A 90 -7.22 -10.49 -8.92
C GLU A 90 -6.54 -9.15 -8.65
N LEU A 91 -5.73 -9.04 -7.59
CA LEU A 91 -5.00 -7.81 -7.22
C LEU A 91 -4.65 -6.96 -8.44
N PRO A 92 -4.88 -5.62 -8.42
CA PRO A 92 -4.67 -4.78 -9.59
C PRO A 92 -3.37 -5.16 -10.30
N MET A 93 -3.42 -5.53 -11.58
CA MET A 93 -2.24 -6.02 -12.32
C MET A 93 -1.04 -5.07 -12.17
N SER A 94 -1.32 -3.77 -12.07
CA SER A 94 -0.35 -2.72 -11.79
C SER A 94 0.37 -2.87 -10.45
N PHE A 95 -0.31 -3.33 -9.38
CA PHE A 95 0.32 -3.61 -8.09
C PHE A 95 1.37 -4.71 -8.23
N ASN A 96 1.00 -5.86 -8.83
CA ASN A 96 1.93 -6.96 -9.01
C ASN A 96 3.11 -6.57 -9.92
N TRP A 97 2.85 -5.77 -10.96
CA TRP A 97 3.88 -5.27 -11.86
C TRP A 97 4.90 -4.37 -11.16
N LEU A 98 4.43 -3.43 -10.32
CA LEU A 98 5.30 -2.49 -9.60
C LEU A 98 6.03 -3.14 -8.42
N VAL A 99 5.31 -3.94 -7.62
CA VAL A 99 5.79 -4.42 -6.32
C VAL A 99 6.45 -5.80 -6.43
N GLY A 100 6.00 -6.64 -7.37
CA GLY A 100 6.49 -8.00 -7.60
C GLY A 100 8.02 -8.13 -7.65
N PRO A 101 8.74 -7.28 -8.40
CA PRO A 101 10.20 -7.36 -8.52
C PRO A 101 10.97 -7.21 -7.21
N TYR A 102 10.37 -6.61 -6.17
CA TYR A 102 11.02 -6.34 -4.88
C TYR A 102 10.86 -7.48 -3.87
N ARG A 103 10.10 -8.53 -4.22
CA ARG A 103 9.76 -9.64 -3.32
C ARG A 103 10.99 -10.48 -2.99
N TYR A 104 11.21 -10.73 -1.71
CA TYR A 104 12.23 -11.66 -1.23
C TYR A 104 11.72 -13.10 -1.30
N ILE A 105 12.44 -13.93 -2.04
CA ILE A 105 12.18 -15.37 -2.18
C ILE A 105 13.39 -16.09 -1.60
N PRO A 106 13.29 -16.66 -0.39
CA PRO A 106 14.39 -17.45 0.18
C PRO A 106 14.63 -18.68 -0.71
N LEU A 107 15.91 -18.92 -1.02
CA LEU A 107 16.38 -20.07 -1.81
C LEU A 107 16.46 -21.34 -0.95
#